data_AF-A0A954VHX5-F1
#
_entry.id   AF-A0A954VHX5-F1
#
_cell.length_a   1.000
_cell.length_b   1.000
_cell.length_c   1.000
_cell.angle_alpha   90.00
_cell.angle_beta   90.00
_cell.angle_gamma   90.00
#
_symmetry.space_group_name_H-M   'P 1'
#
loop_
_entity.id
_entity.type
_entity.pdbx_description
1 polymer ?
#
loop_
_entity_poly.entity_id
_entity_poly.type
_entity_poly.pdbx_seq_one_letter_code
_entity_poly.pdbx_strand_id
1 'polypeptide(L)'
;MSRLPSSIMEHHAIVWRELLHHGFVDHEYRTALESIVENDRSGLLGGIIGALNGFVGSIGIVLTLLIPAAWTRLFGNLMLYIDASPDEAILNSIEQSRKIFELAIPGFYVLASTSSATLFYFASRARWKNIFRSMFSGVAVMFGAPLIGAVAFAQIFVVLAIATAIGTRILNVAVDQLSSLTFSMSWSYVYWVGLIVWIFLVAAIVIGNLRDAFKQSYDSWRDTARKYGIWWARRPTFQVLENTLNYVGNDALRQGIDKASRSPPGSLDPLRVVESLSSSLLVDRVTARHRCARLGGMVVTQLANSRDQQLAIALLTQISQTTIKNLSRGRYFCQKCVTLVQSQTVKVRNKTFTFWGCRSCGQGHKVLKLAGPLVGVIDPLGSEKFSQDRDLYQWNYSLLGVIGDIDRFEVRSGSDEDLERFLIDLSNDHDKVRHEMYRRSPLWIQIGSVSTNTLSMAREMFGQVKK
;
A
#
# COMPACT_ATOMS: atom_id res chain seq x y z
N MET A 1 -20.05 10.83 -0.02
CA MET A 1 -18.58 10.67 0.13
C MET A 1 -17.96 12.05 0.29
N SER A 2 -17.59 12.45 1.50
CA SER A 2 -16.92 13.72 1.76
C SER A 2 -15.47 13.67 1.29
N ARG A 3 -15.03 14.67 0.51
CA ARG A 3 -13.62 14.82 0.11
C ARG A 3 -12.80 15.08 1.38
N LEU A 4 -11.74 14.30 1.59
CA LEU A 4 -10.75 14.58 2.62
C LEU A 4 -10.12 15.97 2.37
N PRO A 5 -9.86 16.78 3.41
CA PRO A 5 -9.16 18.05 3.28
C PRO A 5 -7.82 17.89 2.54
N SER A 6 -7.51 18.81 1.63
CA SER A 6 -6.27 18.82 0.83
C SER A 6 -5.01 18.71 1.69
N SER A 7 -5.02 19.32 2.88
CA SER A 7 -3.91 19.28 3.84
C SER A 7 -3.55 17.87 4.32
N ILE A 8 -4.53 16.96 4.45
CA ILE A 8 -4.30 15.57 4.85
C ILE A 8 -3.63 14.78 3.71
N MET A 9 -4.05 15.04 2.47
CA MET A 9 -3.46 14.41 1.28
C MET A 9 -2.01 14.87 1.04
N GLU A 10 -1.72 16.15 1.27
CA GLU A 10 -0.36 16.70 1.17
C GLU A 10 0.57 16.11 2.23
N HIS A 11 0.12 16.01 3.49
CA HIS A 11 0.92 15.40 4.55
C HIS A 11 1.22 13.92 4.29
N HIS A 12 0.24 13.17 3.78
CA HIS A 12 0.44 11.78 3.39
C HIS A 12 1.45 11.65 2.23
N ALA A 13 1.42 12.58 1.27
CA ALA A 13 2.33 12.60 0.15
C ALA A 13 3.77 12.97 0.56
N ILE A 14 3.95 13.83 1.57
CA ILE A 14 5.26 14.21 2.12
C ILE A 14 5.91 13.02 2.82
N VAL A 15 5.19 12.34 3.73
CA VAL A 15 5.73 11.16 4.45
C VAL A 15 6.17 10.05 3.50
N TRP A 16 5.40 9.81 2.43
CA TRP A 16 5.75 8.80 1.43
C TRP A 16 6.88 9.23 0.48
N ARG A 17 7.02 10.53 0.20
CA ARG A 17 8.15 11.06 -0.56
C ARG A 17 9.45 10.80 0.21
N GLU A 18 9.46 11.05 1.51
CA GLU A 18 10.62 10.79 2.37
C GLU A 18 10.94 9.28 2.50
N LEU A 19 9.92 8.42 2.64
CA LEU A 19 10.10 6.96 2.64
C LEU A 19 10.77 6.43 1.36
N LEU A 20 10.40 6.98 0.21
CA LEU A 20 10.97 6.63 -1.09
C LEU A 20 12.36 7.23 -1.29
N HIS A 21 12.58 8.47 -0.82
CA HIS A 21 13.85 9.18 -1.00
C HIS A 21 15.00 8.59 -0.16
N HIS A 22 14.67 7.94 0.96
CA HIS A 22 15.64 7.39 1.90
C HIS A 22 15.86 5.87 1.79
N GLY A 23 15.35 5.21 0.74
CA GLY A 23 15.69 3.80 0.47
C GLY A 23 15.08 2.78 1.43
N PHE A 24 14.02 3.13 2.16
CA PHE A 24 13.32 2.23 3.08
C PHE A 24 12.38 1.22 2.40
N VAL A 25 12.54 1.08 1.08
CA VAL A 25 11.71 0.23 0.24
C VAL A 25 12.64 -0.77 -0.44
N ASP A 26 12.44 -2.04 -0.13
CA ASP A 26 13.30 -3.16 -0.51
C ASP A 26 13.59 -3.21 -2.02
N HIS A 27 14.76 -3.70 -2.43
CA HIS A 27 15.18 -3.75 -3.83
C HIS A 27 14.17 -4.52 -4.68
N GLU A 28 13.60 -5.60 -4.13
CA GLU A 28 12.55 -6.41 -4.77
C GLU A 28 11.27 -5.61 -5.08
N TYR A 29 10.94 -4.60 -4.29
CA TYR A 29 9.76 -3.76 -4.52
C TYR A 29 10.01 -2.72 -5.62
N ARG A 30 11.24 -2.19 -5.73
CA ARG A 30 11.64 -1.37 -6.87
C ARG A 30 11.50 -2.16 -8.17
N THR A 31 11.97 -3.41 -8.18
CA THR A 31 11.86 -4.32 -9.34
C THR A 31 10.40 -4.70 -9.64
N ALA A 32 9.56 -4.90 -8.62
CA ALA A 32 8.14 -5.19 -8.80
C ALA A 32 7.36 -4.00 -9.38
N LEU A 33 7.62 -2.77 -8.89
CA LEU A 33 7.04 -1.55 -9.44
C LEU A 33 7.51 -1.31 -10.89
N GLU A 34 8.79 -1.50 -11.17
CA GLU A 34 9.35 -1.41 -12.52
C GLU A 34 8.69 -2.44 -13.46
N SER A 35 8.43 -3.68 -13.00
CA SER A 35 7.75 -4.72 -13.80
C SER A 35 6.26 -4.46 -14.05
N ILE A 36 5.56 -3.82 -13.11
CA ILE A 36 4.14 -3.43 -13.26
C ILE A 36 4.05 -2.23 -14.22
N VAL A 37 4.96 -1.27 -14.08
CA VAL A 37 5.10 -0.13 -15.01
C VAL A 37 5.44 -0.62 -16.42
N GLU A 38 6.26 -1.66 -16.58
CA GLU A 38 6.56 -2.28 -17.88
C GLU A 38 5.37 -3.03 -18.49
N ASN A 39 4.61 -3.79 -17.69
CA ASN A 39 3.44 -4.52 -18.18
C ASN A 39 2.29 -3.59 -18.61
N ASP A 40 2.02 -2.51 -17.87
CA ASP A 40 0.96 -1.56 -18.23
C ASP A 40 1.39 -0.62 -19.36
N ARG A 41 2.69 -0.26 -19.43
CA ARG A 41 3.26 0.42 -20.62
C ARG A 41 3.10 -0.43 -21.87
N SER A 42 3.20 -1.76 -21.80
CA SER A 42 3.06 -2.64 -22.96
C SER A 42 1.62 -2.70 -23.50
N GLY A 43 0.61 -2.60 -22.63
CA GLY A 43 -0.79 -2.52 -23.03
C GLY A 43 -1.15 -1.16 -23.64
N LEU A 44 -0.66 -0.07 -23.03
CA LEU A 44 -0.86 1.29 -23.56
C LEU A 44 -0.07 1.51 -24.87
N LEU A 45 1.19 1.05 -24.97
CA LEU A 45 1.95 1.05 -26.23
C LEU A 45 1.23 0.20 -27.28
N GLY A 46 0.67 -0.96 -26.93
CA GLY A 46 -0.07 -1.80 -27.85
C GLY A 46 -1.31 -1.11 -28.44
N GLY A 47 -2.06 -0.38 -27.62
CA GLY A 47 -3.19 0.44 -28.08
C GLY A 47 -2.77 1.62 -28.96
N ILE A 48 -1.66 2.28 -28.62
CA ILE A 48 -1.10 3.41 -29.37
C ILE A 48 -0.50 2.96 -30.70
N ILE A 49 0.24 1.85 -30.72
CA ILE A 49 0.77 1.23 -31.95
C ILE A 49 -0.39 0.77 -32.82
N GLY A 50 -1.47 0.21 -32.25
CA GLY A 50 -2.68 -0.13 -33.00
C GLY A 50 -3.34 1.08 -33.66
N ALA A 51 -3.47 2.19 -32.94
CA ALA A 51 -4.04 3.44 -33.45
C ALA A 51 -3.15 4.11 -34.50
N LEU A 52 -1.83 4.15 -34.28
CA LEU A 52 -0.86 4.67 -35.25
C LEU A 52 -0.80 3.80 -36.51
N ASN A 53 -0.88 2.48 -36.38
CA ASN A 53 -0.93 1.57 -37.53
C ASN A 53 -2.23 1.74 -38.33
N GLY A 54 -3.37 1.95 -37.66
CA GLY A 54 -4.62 2.30 -38.33
C GLY A 54 -4.53 3.63 -39.08
N PHE A 55 -3.87 4.63 -38.49
CA PHE A 55 -3.68 5.95 -39.11
C PHE A 55 -2.68 5.93 -40.28
N VAL A 56 -1.52 5.27 -40.12
CA VAL A 56 -0.51 5.11 -41.18
C VAL A 56 -1.03 4.21 -42.30
N GLY A 57 -1.81 3.17 -42.00
CA GLY A 57 -2.50 2.37 -43.00
C GLY A 57 -3.52 3.18 -43.79
N SER A 58 -4.28 4.04 -43.12
CA SER A 58 -5.26 4.94 -43.77
C SER A 58 -4.57 5.97 -44.67
N ILE A 59 -3.49 6.59 -44.20
CA ILE A 59 -2.67 7.50 -45.01
C ILE A 59 -1.99 6.76 -46.16
N GLY A 60 -1.50 5.54 -45.92
CA GLY A 60 -0.91 4.69 -46.94
C GLY A 60 -1.89 4.36 -48.07
N ILE A 61 -3.15 4.03 -47.73
CA ILE A 61 -4.24 3.77 -48.68
C ILE A 61 -4.60 5.04 -49.46
N VAL A 62 -4.70 6.18 -48.77
CA VAL A 62 -4.94 7.50 -49.39
C VAL A 62 -3.82 7.83 -50.38
N LEU A 63 -2.55 7.67 -49.98
CA LEU A 63 -1.40 7.95 -50.84
C LEU A 63 -1.26 6.96 -52.00
N THR A 64 -1.49 5.65 -51.78
CA THR A 64 -1.37 4.63 -52.84
C THR A 64 -2.52 4.65 -53.83
N LEU A 65 -3.70 5.15 -53.47
CA LEU A 65 -4.84 5.22 -54.39
C LEU A 65 -4.99 6.60 -55.05
N LEU A 66 -4.79 7.69 -54.30
CA LEU A 66 -5.04 9.04 -54.83
C LEU A 66 -3.84 9.59 -55.60
N ILE A 67 -2.60 9.25 -55.24
CA ILE A 67 -1.43 9.74 -55.98
C ILE A 67 -1.40 9.16 -57.39
N PRO A 68 -1.57 7.84 -57.63
CA PRO A 68 -1.60 7.31 -58.98
C PRO A 68 -2.78 7.80 -59.80
N ALA A 69 -3.96 7.99 -59.18
CA ALA A 69 -5.16 8.52 -59.86
C ALA A 69 -5.02 10.01 -60.25
N ALA A 70 -4.43 10.82 -59.37
CA ALA A 70 -4.13 12.23 -59.66
C ALA A 70 -3.04 12.34 -60.73
N TRP A 71 -2.00 11.49 -60.66
CA TRP A 71 -0.92 11.46 -61.64
C TRP A 71 -1.34 10.93 -63.00
N THR A 72 -2.21 9.91 -63.09
CA THR A 72 -2.76 9.44 -64.38
C THR A 72 -3.61 10.50 -65.05
N ARG A 73 -4.39 11.29 -64.28
CA ARG A 73 -5.09 12.47 -64.82
C ARG A 73 -4.12 13.56 -65.29
N LEU A 74 -3.07 13.84 -64.51
CA LEU A 74 -2.08 14.85 -64.85
C LEU A 74 -1.32 14.46 -66.13
N PHE A 75 -0.87 13.20 -66.23
CA PHE A 75 -0.20 12.66 -67.42
C PHE A 75 -1.14 12.54 -68.62
N GLY A 76 -2.39 12.14 -68.43
CA GLY A 76 -3.37 12.11 -69.50
C GLY A 76 -3.58 13.49 -70.13
N ASN A 77 -3.70 14.52 -69.29
CA ASN A 77 -3.81 15.90 -69.76
C ASN A 77 -2.51 16.43 -70.37
N LEU A 78 -1.35 16.02 -69.85
CA LEU A 78 -0.03 16.39 -70.39
C LEU A 78 0.24 15.73 -71.75
N MET A 79 -0.14 14.47 -71.94
CA MET A 79 -0.02 13.77 -73.22
C MET A 79 -0.92 14.37 -74.29
N LEU A 80 -2.15 14.77 -73.93
CA LEU A 80 -3.04 15.53 -74.81
C LEU A 80 -2.47 16.90 -75.20
N TYR A 81 -1.62 17.49 -74.37
CA TYR A 81 -0.94 18.77 -74.65
C TYR A 81 0.32 18.58 -75.51
N ILE A 82 1.06 17.47 -75.33
CA ILE A 82 2.28 17.15 -76.08
C ILE A 82 1.98 16.70 -77.51
N ASP A 83 0.85 16.03 -77.75
CA ASP A 83 0.39 15.69 -79.12
C ASP A 83 0.19 16.95 -80.01
N ALA A 84 0.13 18.14 -79.40
CA ALA A 84 0.06 19.42 -80.09
C ALA A 84 1.43 20.07 -80.40
N SER A 85 2.56 19.56 -79.87
CA SER A 85 3.91 20.09 -80.13
C SER A 85 5.02 19.08 -79.77
N PRO A 86 5.65 18.43 -80.76
CA PRO A 86 6.60 17.35 -80.50
C PRO A 86 8.02 17.90 -80.30
N ASP A 87 8.38 18.20 -79.07
CA ASP A 87 9.79 18.44 -78.71
C ASP A 87 10.38 17.16 -78.09
N GLU A 88 11.34 16.57 -78.78
CA GLU A 88 11.91 15.24 -78.53
C GLU A 88 12.65 15.18 -77.17
N ALA A 89 13.14 16.32 -76.68
CA ALA A 89 13.79 16.42 -75.37
C ALA A 89 12.80 16.26 -74.20
N ILE A 90 11.56 16.74 -74.36
CA ILE A 90 10.50 16.62 -73.36
C ILE A 90 10.00 15.18 -73.29
N LEU A 91 9.84 14.53 -74.45
CA LEU A 91 9.45 13.12 -74.55
C LEU A 91 10.47 12.21 -73.85
N ASN A 92 11.77 12.43 -74.04
CA ASN A 92 12.81 11.63 -73.38
C ASN A 92 12.87 11.83 -71.86
N SER A 93 12.64 13.06 -71.36
CA SER A 93 12.59 13.35 -69.92
C SER A 93 11.38 12.71 -69.23
N ILE A 94 10.23 12.69 -69.92
CA ILE A 94 9.00 12.04 -69.47
C ILE A 94 9.16 10.51 -69.45
N GLU A 95 9.74 9.93 -70.50
CA GLU A 95 10.03 8.50 -70.60
C GLU A 95 10.96 8.04 -69.46
N GLN A 96 11.99 8.83 -69.13
CA GLN A 96 12.87 8.56 -67.98
C GLN A 96 12.14 8.65 -66.64
N SER A 97 11.31 9.68 -66.45
CA SER A 97 10.54 9.85 -65.21
C SER A 97 9.54 8.72 -64.99
N ARG A 98 8.89 8.26 -66.07
CA ARG A 98 8.01 7.09 -66.06
C ARG A 98 8.76 5.81 -65.67
N LYS A 99 9.94 5.56 -66.26
CA LYS A 99 10.77 4.38 -65.93
C LYS A 99 11.24 4.37 -64.48
N ILE A 100 11.65 5.52 -63.94
CA ILE A 100 12.04 5.65 -62.53
C ILE A 100 10.84 5.33 -61.62
N PHE A 101 9.64 5.76 -61.99
CA PHE A 101 8.42 5.53 -61.21
C PHE A 101 7.94 4.07 -61.27
N GLU A 102 7.96 3.45 -62.46
CA GLU A 102 7.66 2.02 -62.64
C GLU A 102 8.61 1.12 -61.82
N LEU A 103 9.87 1.54 -61.63
CA LEU A 103 10.84 0.88 -60.77
C LEU A 103 10.63 1.12 -59.26
N ALA A 104 10.08 2.28 -58.88
CA ALA A 104 9.87 2.65 -57.48
C ALA A 104 8.62 2.00 -56.86
N ILE A 105 7.57 1.76 -57.66
CA ILE A 105 6.29 1.17 -57.20
C ILE A 105 6.48 -0.22 -56.56
N PRO A 106 7.22 -1.18 -57.17
CA PRO A 106 7.50 -2.47 -56.53
C PRO A 106 8.31 -2.32 -55.23
N GLY A 107 9.26 -1.38 -55.18
CA GLY A 107 10.05 -1.10 -53.99
C GLY A 107 9.21 -0.63 -52.80
N PHE A 108 8.25 0.27 -53.03
CA PHE A 108 7.29 0.71 -52.01
C PHE A 108 6.35 -0.42 -51.56
N TYR A 109 5.91 -1.28 -52.48
CA TYR A 109 5.06 -2.43 -52.16
C TYR A 109 5.80 -3.49 -51.33
N VAL A 110 7.08 -3.73 -51.62
CA VAL A 110 7.96 -4.63 -50.85
C VAL A 110 8.25 -4.05 -49.47
N LEU A 111 8.50 -2.74 -49.34
CA LEU A 111 8.71 -2.09 -48.04
C LEU A 111 7.46 -2.12 -47.16
N ALA A 112 6.27 -1.89 -47.73
CA ALA A 112 5.00 -1.93 -47.01
C ALA A 112 4.62 -3.37 -46.59
N SER A 113 4.88 -4.38 -47.43
CA SER A 113 4.57 -5.78 -47.12
C SER A 113 5.56 -6.40 -46.12
N THR A 114 6.84 -6.06 -46.18
CA THR A 114 7.86 -6.57 -45.23
C THR A 114 7.70 -5.98 -43.83
N SER A 115 7.36 -4.70 -43.71
CA SER A 115 7.05 -4.08 -42.40
C SER A 115 5.78 -4.65 -41.78
N SER A 116 4.75 -4.92 -42.59
CA SER A 116 3.51 -5.59 -42.15
C SER A 116 3.74 -7.05 -41.71
N ALA A 117 4.53 -7.82 -42.47
CA ALA A 117 4.85 -9.21 -42.17
C ALA A 117 5.72 -9.36 -40.91
N THR A 118 6.69 -8.46 -40.73
CA THR A 118 7.56 -8.44 -39.54
C THR A 118 6.75 -8.16 -38.28
N LEU A 119 5.79 -7.23 -38.34
CA LEU A 119 4.88 -6.92 -37.22
C LEU A 119 3.91 -8.07 -36.90
N PHE A 120 3.38 -8.76 -37.92
CA PHE A 120 2.50 -9.92 -37.72
C PHE A 120 3.26 -11.13 -37.12
N TYR A 121 4.53 -11.31 -37.50
CA TYR A 121 5.41 -12.33 -36.94
C TYR A 121 5.68 -12.11 -35.44
N PHE A 122 5.85 -10.85 -35.00
CA PHE A 122 6.03 -10.55 -33.57
C PHE A 122 4.73 -10.61 -32.76
N ALA A 123 3.59 -10.20 -33.34
CA ALA A 123 2.28 -10.31 -32.70
C ALA A 123 1.84 -11.77 -32.49
N SER A 124 2.14 -12.66 -33.44
CA SER A 124 1.82 -14.09 -33.33
C SER A 124 2.68 -14.84 -32.31
N ARG A 125 3.94 -14.41 -32.08
CA ARG A 125 4.82 -14.99 -31.05
C ARG A 125 4.47 -14.57 -29.62
N ALA A 126 3.80 -13.43 -29.43
CA ALA A 126 3.33 -12.97 -28.11
C ALA A 126 2.22 -13.85 -27.52
N ARG A 127 1.49 -14.61 -28.35
CA ARG A 127 0.37 -15.48 -27.95
C ARG A 127 0.81 -16.83 -27.34
N TRP A 128 2.09 -17.19 -27.44
CA TRP A 128 2.66 -18.46 -26.93
C TRP A 128 3.29 -18.35 -25.53
N LYS A 129 3.08 -17.23 -24.82
CA LYS A 129 3.76 -16.91 -23.55
C LYS A 129 3.24 -17.62 -22.28
N ASN A 130 2.30 -18.57 -22.39
CA ASN A 130 1.81 -19.32 -21.23
C ASN A 130 2.51 -20.67 -20.98
N ILE A 131 3.46 -21.09 -21.83
CA ILE A 131 4.13 -22.40 -21.67
C ILE A 131 5.63 -22.28 -21.29
N PHE A 132 6.27 -21.12 -21.45
CA PHE A 132 7.74 -20.98 -21.31
C PHE A 132 8.21 -20.03 -20.20
N ARG A 133 7.38 -19.78 -19.17
CA ARG A 133 7.58 -18.65 -18.24
C ARG A 133 8.53 -18.90 -17.04
N SER A 134 9.18 -20.06 -16.90
CA SER A 134 10.01 -20.31 -15.70
C SER A 134 11.53 -20.39 -15.90
N MET A 135 12.08 -20.23 -17.12
CA MET A 135 13.55 -20.41 -17.29
C MET A 135 14.32 -19.30 -18.01
N PHE A 136 13.69 -18.32 -18.68
CA PHE A 136 14.44 -17.36 -19.52
C PHE A 136 13.99 -15.89 -19.45
N SER A 137 13.27 -15.46 -18.40
CA SER A 137 12.69 -14.11 -18.35
C SER A 137 13.65 -12.98 -17.98
N GLY A 138 14.82 -13.27 -17.37
CA GLY A 138 15.72 -12.23 -16.87
C GLY A 138 16.53 -11.51 -17.94
N VAL A 139 17.01 -12.22 -18.96
CA VAL A 139 18.03 -11.68 -19.89
C VAL A 139 17.43 -11.12 -21.18
N ALA A 140 16.30 -11.67 -21.67
CA ALA A 140 15.69 -11.21 -22.93
C ALA A 140 14.91 -9.89 -22.79
N VAL A 141 14.39 -9.59 -21.60
CA VAL A 141 13.59 -8.37 -21.35
C VAL A 141 14.49 -7.15 -21.14
N MET A 142 15.65 -7.30 -20.49
CA MET A 142 16.58 -6.19 -20.25
C MET A 142 17.24 -5.64 -21.53
N PHE A 143 17.42 -6.46 -22.57
CA PHE A 143 18.12 -6.03 -23.80
C PHE A 143 17.21 -5.93 -25.03
N GLY A 144 16.09 -6.65 -25.11
CA GLY A 144 15.25 -6.68 -26.31
C GLY A 144 14.34 -5.47 -26.49
N ALA A 145 13.69 -4.99 -25.43
CA ALA A 145 12.75 -3.87 -25.50
C ALA A 145 13.42 -2.51 -25.81
N PRO A 146 14.59 -2.17 -25.23
CA PRO A 146 15.33 -0.96 -25.60
C PRO A 146 15.84 -1.00 -27.04
N LEU A 147 16.27 -2.18 -27.52
CA LEU A 147 16.79 -2.34 -28.88
C LEU A 147 15.68 -2.20 -29.93
N ILE A 148 14.49 -2.77 -29.69
CA ILE A 148 13.32 -2.60 -30.57
C ILE A 148 12.85 -1.14 -30.58
N GLY A 149 12.84 -0.48 -29.41
CA GLY A 149 12.55 0.95 -29.31
C GLY A 149 13.56 1.80 -30.09
N ALA A 150 14.86 1.50 -29.96
CA ALA A 150 15.93 2.21 -30.67
C ALA A 150 15.88 2.00 -32.19
N VAL A 151 15.57 0.78 -32.66
CA VAL A 151 15.43 0.47 -34.10
C VAL A 151 14.19 1.17 -34.69
N ALA A 152 13.05 1.15 -33.99
CA ALA A 152 11.85 1.86 -34.44
C ALA A 152 12.08 3.38 -34.46
N PHE A 153 12.77 3.92 -33.46
CA PHE A 153 13.11 5.35 -33.39
C PHE A 153 14.10 5.75 -34.50
N ALA A 154 15.11 4.92 -34.77
CA ALA A 154 16.05 5.12 -35.86
C ALA A 154 15.37 5.03 -37.24
N GLN A 155 14.44 4.11 -37.43
CA GLN A 155 13.66 4.00 -38.67
C GLN A 155 12.77 5.23 -38.89
N ILE A 156 12.12 5.76 -37.84
CA ILE A 156 11.35 7.00 -37.92
C ILE A 156 12.28 8.17 -38.30
N PHE A 157 13.46 8.27 -37.68
CA PHE A 157 14.43 9.32 -38.00
C PHE A 157 14.97 9.21 -39.43
N VAL A 158 15.24 8.00 -39.93
CA VAL A 158 15.68 7.77 -41.31
C VAL A 158 14.58 8.13 -42.31
N VAL A 159 13.31 7.76 -42.03
CA VAL A 159 12.18 8.15 -42.88
C VAL A 159 11.99 9.67 -42.85
N LEU A 160 12.11 10.32 -41.69
CA LEU A 160 12.03 11.77 -41.57
C LEU A 160 13.18 12.47 -42.30
N ALA A 161 14.41 11.94 -42.19
CA ALA A 161 15.61 12.45 -42.84
C ALA A 161 15.56 12.27 -44.36
N ILE A 162 15.06 11.14 -44.85
CA ILE A 162 14.82 10.90 -46.28
C ILE A 162 13.70 11.81 -46.78
N ALA A 163 12.60 11.98 -46.04
CA ALA A 163 11.52 12.89 -46.40
C ALA A 163 11.98 14.36 -46.43
N THR A 164 12.83 14.78 -45.50
CA THR A 164 13.43 16.12 -45.51
C THR A 164 14.51 16.28 -46.59
N ALA A 165 15.31 15.26 -46.88
CA ALA A 165 16.31 15.29 -47.95
C ALA A 165 15.66 15.29 -49.35
N ILE A 166 14.59 14.52 -49.53
CA ILE A 166 13.76 14.53 -50.74
C ILE A 166 13.00 15.86 -50.81
N GLY A 167 12.42 16.32 -49.71
CA GLY A 167 11.74 17.62 -49.64
C GLY A 167 12.66 18.78 -50.00
N THR A 168 13.90 18.81 -49.48
CA THR A 168 14.89 19.85 -49.79
C THR A 168 15.47 19.71 -51.19
N ARG A 169 15.69 18.50 -51.72
CA ARG A 169 16.09 18.32 -53.13
C ARG A 169 14.98 18.72 -54.10
N ILE A 170 13.73 18.33 -53.83
CA ILE A 170 12.58 18.72 -54.63
C ILE A 170 12.37 20.24 -54.51
N LEU A 171 12.52 20.82 -53.32
CA LEU A 171 12.42 22.26 -53.12
C LEU A 171 13.55 23.01 -53.86
N ASN A 172 14.79 22.52 -53.82
CA ASN A 172 15.91 23.14 -54.52
C ASN A 172 15.79 22.99 -56.05
N VAL A 173 15.37 21.83 -56.55
CA VAL A 173 15.08 21.61 -57.97
C VAL A 173 13.87 22.42 -58.42
N ALA A 174 12.84 22.52 -57.57
CA ALA A 174 11.67 23.36 -57.83
C ALA A 174 12.02 24.84 -57.81
N VAL A 175 12.92 25.31 -56.92
CA VAL A 175 13.40 26.70 -56.86
C VAL A 175 14.27 27.04 -58.06
N ASP A 176 15.16 26.12 -58.49
CA ASP A 176 15.95 26.29 -59.71
C ASP A 176 15.05 26.31 -60.96
N GLN A 177 14.07 25.41 -61.07
CA GLN A 177 13.09 25.40 -62.17
C GLN A 177 12.07 26.56 -62.08
N LEU A 178 11.79 27.10 -60.88
CA LEU A 178 10.89 28.24 -60.67
C LEU A 178 11.50 29.54 -61.20
N SER A 179 12.82 29.70 -61.12
CA SER A 179 13.49 30.90 -61.64
C SER A 179 13.36 31.07 -63.16
N SER A 180 13.02 30.00 -63.89
CA SER A 180 12.80 30.01 -65.34
C SER A 180 11.32 29.94 -65.77
N LEU A 181 10.37 29.79 -64.84
CA LEU A 181 8.94 29.57 -65.14
C LEU A 181 8.01 30.58 -64.44
N THR A 182 8.52 31.75 -64.11
CA THR A 182 7.68 32.88 -63.67
C THR A 182 6.94 33.46 -64.87
N PHE A 183 5.81 32.87 -65.28
CA PHE A 183 4.61 33.64 -65.67
C PHE A 183 3.32 32.83 -65.94
N SER A 184 3.29 31.50 -65.85
CA SER A 184 2.05 30.75 -66.21
C SER A 184 1.65 29.60 -65.29
N MET A 185 2.22 29.47 -64.09
CA MET A 185 1.76 28.47 -63.13
C MET A 185 0.49 28.93 -62.39
N SER A 186 -0.62 28.46 -62.98
CA SER A 186 -2.01 28.50 -62.56
C SER A 186 -2.27 28.26 -61.07
N TRP A 187 -3.44 28.74 -60.64
CA TRP A 187 -4.15 28.48 -59.36
C TRP A 187 -4.00 27.08 -58.75
N SER A 188 -3.67 26.06 -59.55
CA SER A 188 -3.35 24.72 -59.07
C SER A 188 -2.17 24.69 -58.10
N TYR A 189 -1.11 25.49 -58.31
CA TYR A 189 0.05 25.51 -57.40
C TYR A 189 -0.31 26.13 -56.04
N VAL A 190 -1.06 27.24 -56.05
CA VAL A 190 -1.58 27.88 -54.84
C VAL A 190 -2.47 26.91 -54.06
N TYR A 191 -3.31 26.15 -54.77
CA TYR A 191 -4.15 25.12 -54.17
C TYR A 191 -3.33 24.00 -53.50
N TRP A 192 -2.31 23.46 -54.17
CA TRP A 192 -1.49 22.38 -53.62
C TRP A 192 -0.62 22.83 -52.44
N VAL A 193 -0.02 24.03 -52.51
CA VAL A 193 0.72 24.59 -51.38
C VAL A 193 -0.20 24.86 -50.19
N GLY A 194 -1.40 25.42 -50.45
CA GLY A 194 -2.42 25.62 -49.42
C GLY A 194 -2.87 24.31 -48.76
N LEU A 195 -3.06 23.25 -49.55
CA LEU A 195 -3.43 21.93 -49.06
C LEU A 195 -2.33 21.33 -48.17
N ILE A 196 -1.06 21.42 -48.58
CA ILE A 196 0.07 20.91 -47.80
C ILE A 196 0.17 21.65 -46.46
N VAL A 197 0.10 22.97 -46.47
CA VAL A 197 0.13 23.78 -45.24
C VAL A 197 -1.03 23.42 -44.32
N TRP A 198 -2.23 23.23 -44.87
CA TRP A 198 -3.40 22.83 -44.10
C TRP A 198 -3.23 21.45 -43.45
N ILE A 199 -2.69 20.45 -44.17
CA ILE A 199 -2.41 19.11 -43.62
C ILE A 199 -1.43 19.20 -42.45
N PHE A 200 -0.35 19.97 -42.58
CA PHE A 200 0.62 20.16 -41.49
C PHE A 200 0.00 20.86 -40.27
N LEU A 201 -0.86 21.84 -40.48
CA LEU A 201 -1.57 22.55 -39.42
C LEU A 201 -2.52 21.63 -38.64
N VAL A 202 -3.30 20.82 -39.36
CA VAL A 202 -4.19 19.82 -38.75
C VAL A 202 -3.38 18.78 -37.98
N ALA A 203 -2.27 18.28 -38.54
CA ALA A 203 -1.40 17.33 -37.86
C ALA A 203 -0.81 17.92 -36.56
N ALA A 204 -0.35 19.18 -36.58
CA ALA A 204 0.17 19.85 -35.40
C ALA A 204 -0.89 20.02 -34.29
N ILE A 205 -2.13 20.38 -34.66
CA ILE A 205 -3.27 20.49 -33.73
C ILE A 205 -3.62 19.13 -33.12
N VAL A 206 -3.68 18.08 -33.93
CA VAL A 206 -3.96 16.71 -33.46
C VAL A 206 -2.87 16.22 -32.51
N ILE A 207 -1.59 16.46 -32.82
CA ILE A 207 -0.46 16.09 -31.95
C ILE A 207 -0.51 16.88 -30.63
N GLY A 208 -0.84 18.18 -30.68
CA GLY A 208 -1.02 19.01 -29.48
C GLY A 208 -2.13 18.49 -28.58
N ASN A 209 -3.31 18.23 -29.13
CA ASN A 209 -4.45 17.69 -28.39
C ASN A 209 -4.19 16.29 -27.83
N LEU A 210 -3.49 15.43 -28.57
CA LEU A 210 -3.07 14.12 -28.07
C LEU A 210 -2.10 14.28 -26.90
N ARG A 211 -1.12 15.19 -26.98
CA ARG A 211 -0.19 15.46 -25.88
C ARG A 211 -0.92 15.88 -24.61
N ASP A 212 -1.90 16.76 -24.71
CA ASP A 212 -2.67 17.24 -23.56
C ASP A 212 -3.58 16.16 -22.99
N ALA A 213 -4.24 15.37 -23.85
CA ALA A 213 -5.01 14.20 -23.43
C ALA A 213 -4.14 13.14 -22.73
N PHE A 214 -2.92 12.89 -23.23
CA PHE A 214 -1.93 12.02 -22.59
C PHE A 214 -1.50 12.55 -21.22
N LYS A 215 -1.21 13.84 -21.13
CA LYS A 215 -0.82 14.48 -19.87
C LYS A 215 -1.96 14.37 -18.84
N GLN A 216 -3.19 14.65 -19.24
CA GLN A 216 -4.36 14.58 -18.36
C GLN A 216 -4.67 13.13 -17.93
N SER A 217 -4.57 12.15 -18.83
CA SER A 217 -4.68 10.73 -18.48
C SER A 217 -3.56 10.26 -17.57
N TYR A 218 -2.31 10.68 -17.83
CA TYR A 218 -1.16 10.34 -17.00
C TYR A 218 -1.27 10.95 -15.60
N ASP A 219 -1.67 12.21 -15.48
CA ASP A 219 -1.84 12.88 -14.19
C ASP A 219 -3.01 12.27 -13.41
N SER A 220 -4.14 11.97 -14.08
CA SER A 220 -5.27 11.24 -13.50
C SER A 220 -4.86 9.84 -13.02
N TRP A 221 -4.19 9.06 -13.88
CA TRP A 221 -3.68 7.74 -13.52
C TRP A 221 -2.67 7.82 -12.38
N ARG A 222 -1.76 8.79 -12.37
CA ARG A 222 -0.77 9.00 -11.29
C ARG A 222 -1.46 9.29 -9.96
N ASP A 223 -2.51 10.10 -9.95
CA ASP A 223 -3.29 10.40 -8.75
C ASP A 223 -4.13 9.20 -8.29
N THR A 224 -4.69 8.44 -9.23
CA THR A 224 -5.39 7.18 -8.98
C THR A 224 -4.42 6.12 -8.44
N ALA A 225 -3.28 5.91 -9.09
CA ALA A 225 -2.23 4.98 -8.67
C ALA A 225 -1.57 5.41 -7.35
N ARG A 226 -1.49 6.71 -7.03
CA ARG A 226 -1.14 7.15 -5.68
C ARG A 226 -2.22 6.76 -4.68
N LYS A 227 -3.50 7.03 -4.96
CA LYS A 227 -4.60 6.66 -4.07
C LYS A 227 -4.72 5.15 -3.83
N TYR A 228 -4.48 4.32 -4.86
CA TYR A 228 -4.65 2.87 -4.79
C TYR A 228 -3.35 2.11 -4.54
N GLY A 229 -2.21 2.53 -5.07
CA GLY A 229 -0.89 1.94 -4.81
C GLY A 229 -0.51 1.96 -3.32
N ILE A 230 -1.01 2.97 -2.58
CA ILE A 230 -0.93 3.04 -1.11
C ILE A 230 -1.64 1.87 -0.40
N TRP A 231 -2.65 1.25 -1.03
CA TRP A 231 -3.37 0.11 -0.46
C TRP A 231 -2.74 -1.25 -0.81
N TRP A 232 -2.00 -1.33 -1.92
CA TRP A 232 -1.41 -2.58 -2.43
C TRP A 232 0.07 -2.76 -2.12
N ALA A 233 0.78 -1.70 -1.71
CA ALA A 233 2.11 -1.84 -1.13
C ALA A 233 2.01 -2.68 0.16
N ARG A 234 2.94 -3.63 0.38
CA ARG A 234 3.12 -4.26 1.70
C ARG A 234 3.17 -3.12 2.71
N ARG A 235 2.16 -3.02 3.57
CA ARG A 235 2.07 -1.93 4.56
C ARG A 235 3.43 -1.88 5.27
N PRO A 236 4.15 -0.73 5.25
CA PRO A 236 5.47 -0.63 5.87
C PRO A 236 5.38 -1.18 7.30
N THR A 237 6.40 -1.92 7.72
CA THR A 237 6.40 -2.45 9.09
C THR A 237 6.23 -1.29 10.06
N PHE A 238 5.55 -1.54 11.17
CA PHE A 238 5.20 -0.47 12.10
C PHE A 238 6.41 0.32 12.56
N GLN A 239 7.54 -0.36 12.75
CA GLN A 239 8.81 0.26 13.14
C GLN A 239 9.36 1.20 12.06
N VAL A 240 9.19 0.86 10.78
CA VAL A 240 9.54 1.75 9.66
C VAL A 240 8.62 2.97 9.64
N LEU A 241 7.31 2.77 9.84
CA LEU A 241 6.35 3.88 9.90
C LEU A 241 6.67 4.81 11.08
N GLU A 242 6.88 4.26 12.29
CA GLU A 242 7.21 5.00 13.51
C GLU A 242 8.54 5.75 13.39
N ASN A 243 9.60 5.10 12.88
CA ASN A 243 10.90 5.73 12.65
C ASN A 243 10.80 6.89 11.64
N THR A 244 10.06 6.68 10.56
CA THR A 244 9.86 7.71 9.52
C THR A 244 9.05 8.87 10.07
N LEU A 245 8.00 8.60 10.84
CA LEU A 245 7.18 9.64 11.44
C LEU A 245 7.94 10.43 12.51
N ASN A 246 8.79 9.75 13.28
CA ASN A 246 9.71 10.39 14.21
C ASN A 246 10.73 11.26 13.49
N TYR A 247 11.19 10.83 12.32
CA TYR A 247 12.12 11.60 11.47
C TYR A 247 11.45 12.83 10.85
N VAL A 248 10.22 12.69 10.33
CA VAL A 248 9.48 13.77 9.65
C VAL A 248 8.93 14.83 10.63
N GLY A 249 8.93 14.56 11.94
CA GLY A 249 8.57 15.57 12.95
C GLY A 249 7.08 15.92 12.97
N ASN A 250 6.18 14.95 12.76
CA ASN A 250 4.74 15.22 12.83
C ASN A 250 4.27 15.38 14.29
N ASP A 251 4.18 16.62 14.76
CA ASP A 251 3.82 16.96 16.14
C ASP A 251 2.45 16.42 16.56
N ALA A 252 1.44 16.46 15.67
CA ALA A 252 0.11 15.94 15.98
C ALA A 252 0.14 14.43 16.27
N LEU A 253 0.95 13.68 15.52
CA LEU A 253 1.12 12.26 15.76
C LEU A 253 1.94 11.97 17.02
N ARG A 254 3.05 12.67 17.22
CA ARG A 254 3.84 12.56 18.47
C ARG A 254 2.98 12.84 19.69
N GLN A 255 2.20 13.92 19.67
CA GLN A 255 1.23 14.24 20.70
C GLN A 255 0.18 13.13 20.87
N GLY A 256 -0.31 12.54 19.78
CA GLY A 256 -1.22 11.39 19.82
C GLY A 256 -0.63 10.16 20.50
N ILE A 257 0.60 9.78 20.13
CA ILE A 257 1.35 8.66 20.71
C ILE A 257 1.70 8.93 22.17
N ASP A 258 2.18 10.14 22.49
CA ASP A 258 2.48 10.57 23.86
C ASP A 258 1.22 10.55 24.73
N LYS A 259 0.11 11.09 24.22
CA LYS A 259 -1.18 11.04 24.91
C LYS A 259 -1.61 9.60 25.13
N ALA A 260 -1.51 8.73 24.11
CA ALA A 260 -1.78 7.30 24.24
C ALA A 260 -0.85 6.58 25.23
N SER A 261 0.38 7.04 25.38
CA SER A 261 1.38 6.48 26.30
C SER A 261 1.21 6.99 27.74
N ARG A 262 0.58 8.16 27.92
CA ARG A 262 0.30 8.75 29.23
C ARG A 262 -1.08 8.39 29.79
N SER A 263 -2.11 8.17 28.96
CA SER A 263 -3.48 7.86 29.44
C SER A 263 -3.51 6.60 30.32
N PRO A 264 -3.99 6.61 31.56
CA PRO A 264 -4.01 5.40 32.39
C PRO A 264 -4.80 4.27 31.71
N PRO A 265 -4.34 3.00 31.74
CA PRO A 265 -5.03 1.90 31.05
C PRO A 265 -6.50 1.76 31.43
N GLY A 266 -6.84 2.04 32.69
CA GLY A 266 -8.22 1.98 33.19
C GLY A 266 -9.17 3.04 32.66
N SER A 267 -8.67 4.10 31.99
CA SER A 267 -9.52 5.12 31.35
C SER A 267 -9.81 4.84 29.88
N LEU A 268 -9.26 3.75 29.32
CA LEU A 268 -9.44 3.39 27.92
C LEU A 268 -10.47 2.27 27.83
N ASP A 269 -11.52 2.50 27.06
CA ASP A 269 -12.47 1.46 26.66
C ASP A 269 -11.83 0.60 25.55
N PRO A 270 -11.56 -0.70 25.81
CA PRO A 270 -10.96 -1.61 24.83
C PRO A 270 -11.72 -1.66 23.51
N LEU A 271 -13.06 -1.57 23.54
CA LEU A 271 -13.89 -1.63 22.35
C LEU A 271 -13.67 -0.40 21.46
N ARG A 272 -13.78 0.80 22.04
CA ARG A 272 -13.52 2.06 21.33
C ARG A 272 -12.10 2.14 20.76
N VAL A 273 -11.11 1.59 21.47
CA VAL A 273 -9.74 1.52 20.98
C VAL A 273 -9.64 0.62 19.74
N VAL A 274 -10.28 -0.55 19.74
CA VAL A 274 -10.30 -1.45 18.58
C VAL A 274 -11.10 -0.85 17.42
N GLU A 275 -12.23 -0.18 17.68
CA GLU A 275 -13.00 0.54 16.65
C GLU A 275 -12.17 1.62 15.96
N SER A 276 -11.36 2.34 16.74
CA SER A 276 -10.47 3.40 16.23
C SER A 276 -9.38 2.88 15.27
N LEU A 277 -9.11 1.58 15.25
CA LEU A 277 -8.23 0.97 14.23
C LEU A 277 -8.80 1.06 12.81
N SER A 278 -10.12 1.24 12.69
CA SER A 278 -10.81 1.44 11.42
C SER A 278 -10.94 2.92 11.02
N SER A 279 -10.37 3.85 11.81
CA SER A 279 -10.45 5.29 11.50
C SER A 279 -9.84 5.59 10.12
N SER A 280 -10.44 6.52 9.39
CA SER A 280 -9.88 7.04 8.13
C SER A 280 -8.61 7.86 8.37
N LEU A 281 -8.46 8.43 9.58
CA LEU A 281 -7.32 9.24 9.96
C LEU A 281 -6.13 8.36 10.37
N LEU A 282 -4.96 8.63 9.79
CA LEU A 282 -3.73 7.88 10.11
C LEU A 282 -3.36 8.02 11.60
N VAL A 283 -3.46 9.23 12.15
CA VAL A 283 -3.12 9.54 13.54
C VAL A 283 -3.92 8.68 14.51
N ASP A 284 -5.23 8.56 14.30
CA ASP A 284 -6.10 7.75 15.15
C ASP A 284 -5.74 6.28 15.09
N ARG A 285 -5.49 5.74 13.88
CA ARG A 285 -5.12 4.33 13.71
C ARG A 285 -3.81 3.99 14.41
N VAL A 286 -2.79 4.83 14.25
CA VAL A 286 -1.49 4.65 14.91
C VAL A 286 -1.65 4.75 16.43
N THR A 287 -2.38 5.76 16.91
CA THR A 287 -2.69 5.96 18.33
C THR A 287 -3.45 4.76 18.92
N ALA A 288 -4.48 4.29 18.22
CA ALA A 288 -5.28 3.11 18.58
C ALA A 288 -4.42 1.85 18.64
N ARG A 289 -3.47 1.69 17.71
CA ARG A 289 -2.53 0.57 17.69
C ARG A 289 -1.61 0.58 18.92
N HIS A 290 -1.02 1.72 19.27
CA HIS A 290 -0.24 1.85 20.50
C HIS A 290 -1.08 1.57 21.75
N ARG A 291 -2.32 2.07 21.79
CA ARG A 291 -3.26 1.77 22.88
C ARG A 291 -3.60 0.28 22.96
N CYS A 292 -3.80 -0.41 21.84
CA CYS A 292 -4.00 -1.87 21.83
C CYS A 292 -2.81 -2.60 22.44
N ALA A 293 -1.59 -2.29 22.00
CA ALA A 293 -0.37 -2.89 22.54
C ALA A 293 -0.22 -2.62 24.06
N ARG A 294 -0.59 -1.41 24.49
CA ARG A 294 -0.56 -0.99 25.90
C ARG A 294 -1.72 -1.53 26.73
N LEU A 295 -2.84 -1.89 26.14
CA LEU A 295 -3.92 -2.59 26.85
C LEU A 295 -3.60 -4.09 26.99
N GLY A 296 -2.77 -4.62 26.09
CA GLY A 296 -2.32 -6.01 26.14
C GLY A 296 -3.50 -6.96 26.02
N GLY A 297 -3.64 -7.88 26.98
CA GLY A 297 -4.72 -8.86 26.96
C GLY A 297 -6.14 -8.27 27.08
N MET A 298 -6.32 -7.03 27.53
CA MET A 298 -7.65 -6.41 27.66
C MET A 298 -8.39 -6.22 26.32
N VAL A 299 -7.63 -6.07 25.22
CA VAL A 299 -8.21 -5.89 23.86
C VAL A 299 -8.25 -7.19 23.06
N VAL A 300 -7.73 -8.29 23.60
CA VAL A 300 -7.53 -9.52 22.82
C VAL A 300 -8.84 -10.11 22.33
N THR A 301 -9.89 -10.13 23.16
CA THR A 301 -11.21 -10.64 22.78
C THR A 301 -11.84 -9.78 21.68
N GLN A 302 -11.73 -8.46 21.78
CA GLN A 302 -12.25 -7.52 20.78
C GLN A 302 -11.48 -7.63 19.47
N LEU A 303 -10.15 -7.79 19.53
CA LEU A 303 -9.31 -8.03 18.35
C LEU A 303 -9.65 -9.34 17.66
N ALA A 304 -9.89 -10.42 18.42
CA ALA A 304 -10.26 -11.71 17.86
C ALA A 304 -11.56 -11.66 17.04
N ASN A 305 -12.50 -10.81 17.48
CA ASN A 305 -13.79 -10.59 16.83
C ASN A 305 -13.78 -9.44 15.81
N SER A 306 -12.63 -8.82 15.55
CA SER A 306 -12.53 -7.69 14.63
C SER A 306 -12.83 -8.09 13.18
N ARG A 307 -13.47 -7.22 12.41
CA ARG A 307 -13.70 -7.45 10.96
C ARG A 307 -12.40 -7.47 10.16
N ASP A 308 -11.41 -6.65 10.55
CA ASP A 308 -10.08 -6.65 9.93
C ASP A 308 -9.18 -7.71 10.59
N GLN A 309 -9.36 -8.94 10.14
CA GLN A 309 -8.66 -10.11 10.67
C GLN A 309 -7.14 -10.08 10.41
N GLN A 310 -6.68 -9.43 9.33
CA GLN A 310 -5.24 -9.30 9.07
C GLN A 310 -4.58 -8.37 10.07
N LEU A 311 -5.20 -7.22 10.33
CA LEU A 311 -4.74 -6.28 11.35
C LEU A 311 -4.81 -6.90 12.75
N ALA A 312 -5.89 -7.60 13.07
CA ALA A 312 -6.04 -8.33 14.34
C ALA A 312 -4.90 -9.33 14.53
N ILE A 313 -4.60 -10.15 13.53
CA ILE A 313 -3.47 -11.11 13.57
C ILE A 313 -2.14 -10.40 13.83
N ALA A 314 -1.86 -9.28 13.15
CA ALA A 314 -0.62 -8.53 13.35
C ALA A 314 -0.52 -7.95 14.78
N LEU A 315 -1.62 -7.41 15.31
CA LEU A 315 -1.67 -6.86 16.66
C LEU A 315 -1.55 -7.93 17.74
N LEU A 316 -2.26 -9.05 17.57
CA LEU A 316 -2.18 -10.18 18.49
C LEU A 316 -0.79 -10.81 18.49
N THR A 317 -0.12 -10.86 17.34
CA THR A 317 1.30 -11.28 17.27
C THR A 317 2.18 -10.36 18.13
N GLN A 318 2.01 -9.04 17.98
CA GLN A 318 2.77 -8.05 18.74
C GLN A 318 2.48 -8.13 20.25
N ILE A 319 1.21 -8.25 20.65
CA ILE A 319 0.80 -8.41 22.06
C ILE A 319 1.38 -9.70 22.64
N SER A 320 1.29 -10.81 21.90
CA SER A 320 1.84 -12.12 22.30
C SER A 320 3.34 -12.02 22.57
N GLN A 321 4.11 -11.53 21.59
CA GLN A 321 5.55 -11.38 21.72
C GLN A 321 5.95 -10.45 22.88
N THR A 322 5.26 -9.32 23.03
CA THR A 322 5.57 -8.32 24.07
C THR A 322 5.28 -8.89 25.46
N THR A 323 4.11 -9.50 25.64
CA THR A 323 3.70 -10.05 26.95
C THR A 323 4.52 -11.28 27.32
N ILE A 324 4.84 -12.17 26.36
CA ILE A 324 5.75 -13.29 26.60
C ILE A 324 7.11 -12.76 27.04
N LYS A 325 7.72 -11.81 26.32
CA LYS A 325 9.04 -11.27 26.67
C LYS A 325 9.07 -10.68 28.08
N ASN A 326 8.02 -9.94 28.46
CA ASN A 326 8.03 -9.15 29.69
C ASN A 326 7.48 -9.88 30.91
N LEU A 327 6.58 -10.85 30.73
CA LEU A 327 5.78 -11.43 31.81
C LEU A 327 5.92 -12.94 31.94
N SER A 328 6.53 -13.64 30.98
CA SER A 328 6.69 -15.11 31.07
C SER A 328 7.70 -15.56 32.13
N ARG A 329 8.57 -14.65 32.60
CA ARG A 329 9.68 -14.98 33.51
C ARG A 329 9.43 -14.41 34.91
N GLY A 330 8.67 -15.15 35.70
CA GLY A 330 8.44 -14.85 37.11
C GLY A 330 6.97 -14.89 37.48
N ARG A 331 6.68 -14.54 38.73
CA ARG A 331 5.33 -14.49 39.28
C ARG A 331 4.86 -13.05 39.29
N TYR A 332 3.89 -12.72 38.44
CA TYR A 332 3.38 -11.36 38.31
C TYR A 332 1.92 -11.29 38.76
N PHE A 333 1.55 -10.20 39.42
CA PHE A 333 0.18 -9.94 39.86
C PHE A 333 -0.33 -8.62 39.32
N CYS A 334 -1.60 -8.61 38.95
CA CYS A 334 -2.30 -7.40 38.56
C CYS A 334 -2.53 -6.50 39.78
N GLN A 335 -2.01 -5.28 39.80
CA GLN A 335 -2.25 -4.34 40.93
C GLN A 335 -3.73 -4.00 41.14
N LYS A 336 -4.54 -4.06 40.09
CA LYS A 336 -5.98 -3.71 40.15
C LYS A 336 -6.83 -4.86 40.67
N CYS A 337 -6.55 -6.08 40.20
CA CYS A 337 -7.37 -7.28 40.47
C CYS A 337 -6.74 -8.18 41.53
N VAL A 338 -5.50 -7.91 41.93
CA VAL A 338 -4.72 -8.73 42.87
C VAL A 338 -4.68 -10.20 42.44
N THR A 339 -4.69 -10.43 41.11
CA THR A 339 -4.84 -11.75 40.49
C THR A 339 -3.58 -12.09 39.71
N LEU A 340 -3.22 -13.37 39.68
CA LEU A 340 -2.03 -13.85 38.99
C LEU A 340 -2.11 -13.56 37.48
N VAL A 341 -0.97 -13.15 36.93
CA VAL A 341 -0.74 -13.07 35.49
C VAL A 341 -0.33 -14.45 35.01
N GLN A 342 -1.07 -14.97 34.04
CA GLN A 342 -0.84 -16.30 33.48
C GLN A 342 -0.89 -16.28 31.96
N SER A 343 -0.39 -17.36 31.37
CA SER A 343 -0.54 -17.62 29.95
C SER A 343 -2.02 -17.83 29.60
N GLN A 344 -2.47 -17.13 28.58
CA GLN A 344 -3.81 -17.21 28.01
C GLN A 344 -3.71 -17.38 26.51
N THR A 345 -4.71 -18.05 25.93
CA THR A 345 -4.74 -18.28 24.48
C THR A 345 -5.99 -17.71 23.86
N VAL A 346 -5.84 -17.10 22.69
CA VAL A 346 -6.95 -16.67 21.85
C VAL A 346 -6.83 -17.30 20.47
N LYS A 347 -7.96 -17.71 19.90
CA LYS A 347 -8.02 -18.23 18.53
C LYS A 347 -8.60 -17.17 17.61
N VAL A 348 -7.93 -16.94 16.48
CA VAL A 348 -8.39 -16.05 15.41
C VAL A 348 -8.22 -16.77 14.09
N ARG A 349 -9.34 -17.08 13.43
CA ARG A 349 -9.40 -18.03 12.31
C ARG A 349 -8.72 -19.37 12.71
N ASN A 350 -7.72 -19.78 11.94
CA ASN A 350 -6.97 -21.02 12.14
C ASN A 350 -5.64 -20.80 12.89
N LYS A 351 -5.46 -19.65 13.55
CA LYS A 351 -4.25 -19.31 14.32
C LYS A 351 -4.57 -19.19 15.79
N THR A 352 -3.70 -19.74 16.64
CA THR A 352 -3.76 -19.58 18.09
C THR A 352 -2.64 -18.65 18.52
N PHE A 353 -2.97 -17.65 19.32
CA PHE A 353 -2.03 -16.69 19.89
C PHE A 353 -1.96 -16.91 21.39
N THR A 354 -0.74 -16.95 21.93
CA THR A 354 -0.51 -17.10 23.37
C THR A 354 0.03 -15.79 23.90
N PHE A 355 -0.61 -15.24 24.93
CA PHE A 355 -0.21 -14.00 25.57
C PHE A 355 -0.24 -14.15 27.09
N TRP A 356 0.49 -13.30 27.80
CA TRP A 356 0.49 -13.28 29.26
C TRP A 356 -0.29 -12.08 29.76
N GLY A 357 -1.25 -12.31 30.66
CA GLY A 357 -2.11 -11.26 31.22
C GLY A 357 -2.80 -11.70 32.50
N CYS A 358 -3.30 -10.73 33.26
CA CYS A 358 -4.14 -10.97 34.44
C CYS A 358 -5.25 -11.97 34.13
N ARG A 359 -5.42 -13.02 34.94
CA ARG A 359 -6.46 -14.03 34.73
C ARG A 359 -7.89 -13.44 34.73
N SER A 360 -8.16 -12.43 35.56
CA SER A 360 -9.50 -11.83 35.66
C SER A 360 -9.78 -10.76 34.60
N CYS A 361 -8.82 -9.86 34.32
CA CYS A 361 -9.08 -8.70 33.44
C CYS A 361 -8.25 -8.68 32.16
N GLY A 362 -7.35 -9.64 31.94
CA GLY A 362 -6.49 -9.73 30.77
C GLY A 362 -5.33 -8.72 30.74
N GLN A 363 -5.30 -7.68 31.59
CA GLN A 363 -4.26 -6.65 31.50
C GLN A 363 -2.86 -7.21 31.79
N GLY A 364 -1.89 -6.83 30.96
CA GLY A 364 -0.46 -7.16 31.13
C GLY A 364 0.36 -5.98 31.67
N HIS A 365 -0.27 -4.89 32.08
CA HIS A 365 0.36 -3.64 32.52
C HIS A 365 0.05 -3.36 33.98
N LYS A 366 0.86 -2.51 34.62
CA LYS A 366 0.77 -2.22 36.07
C LYS A 366 0.73 -3.52 36.90
N VAL A 367 1.70 -4.38 36.62
CA VAL A 367 1.86 -5.66 37.31
C VAL A 367 2.96 -5.55 38.35
N LEU A 368 2.79 -6.22 39.48
CA LEU A 368 3.81 -6.40 40.51
C LEU A 368 4.52 -7.72 40.25
N LYS A 369 5.84 -7.68 40.12
CA LYS A 369 6.66 -8.90 40.11
C LYS A 369 6.94 -9.28 41.56
N LEU A 370 6.53 -10.48 41.97
CA LEU A 370 6.74 -10.96 43.33
C LEU A 370 7.82 -12.05 43.33
N ALA A 371 8.78 -11.94 44.26
CA ALA A 371 9.76 -12.98 44.52
C ALA A 371 9.21 -14.05 45.47
N GLY A 372 8.35 -13.66 46.42
CA GLY A 372 7.75 -14.54 47.43
C GLY A 372 6.22 -14.56 47.40
N PRO A 373 5.59 -14.95 48.53
CA PRO A 373 4.15 -15.08 48.64
C PRO A 373 3.44 -13.72 48.69
N LEU A 374 2.22 -13.69 48.15
CA LEU A 374 1.30 -12.58 48.30
C LEU A 374 0.38 -12.84 49.50
N VAL A 375 0.38 -11.92 50.45
CA VAL A 375 -0.38 -11.99 51.69
C VAL A 375 -1.51 -10.97 51.67
N GLY A 376 -2.74 -11.45 51.80
CA GLY A 376 -3.89 -10.58 52.03
C GLY A 376 -3.98 -10.20 53.50
N VAL A 377 -4.05 -8.92 53.79
CA VAL A 377 -4.09 -8.39 55.16
C VAL A 377 -5.42 -7.68 55.37
N ILE A 378 -6.12 -8.03 56.45
CA ILE A 378 -7.23 -7.25 56.99
C ILE A 378 -6.65 -6.40 58.12
N ASP A 379 -6.53 -5.11 57.84
CA ASP A 379 -5.96 -4.12 58.76
C ASP A 379 -6.56 -2.74 58.47
N PRO A 380 -7.74 -2.43 59.03
CA PRO A 380 -8.39 -1.14 58.84
C PRO A 380 -7.57 0.06 59.35
N LEU A 381 -6.61 -0.18 60.25
CA LEU A 381 -5.72 0.85 60.79
C LEU A 381 -4.49 1.11 59.90
N GLY A 382 -4.21 0.23 58.94
CA GLY A 382 -3.12 0.40 57.99
C GLY A 382 -3.36 1.54 57.01
N SER A 383 -2.29 2.25 56.63
CA SER A 383 -2.36 3.38 55.68
C SER A 383 -1.96 3.00 54.25
N GLU A 384 -1.31 1.86 54.06
CA GLU A 384 -0.76 1.43 52.76
C GLU A 384 -1.58 0.31 52.12
N LYS A 385 -1.94 0.49 50.84
CA LYS A 385 -2.65 -0.52 50.03
C LYS A 385 -1.78 -1.74 49.71
N PHE A 386 -0.49 -1.48 49.50
CA PHE A 386 0.52 -2.48 49.23
C PHE A 386 1.75 -2.12 50.05
N SER A 387 2.29 -3.09 50.77
CA SER A 387 3.59 -2.96 51.43
C SER A 387 4.44 -4.17 51.07
N GLN A 388 5.75 -3.98 51.08
CA GLN A 388 6.71 -5.05 50.84
C GLN A 388 7.65 -5.09 52.03
N ASP A 389 7.69 -6.23 52.71
CA ASP A 389 8.65 -6.53 53.77
C ASP A 389 9.50 -7.72 53.32
N ARG A 390 10.77 -7.45 52.98
CA ARG A 390 11.71 -8.42 52.39
C ARG A 390 11.10 -9.08 51.14
N ASP A 391 10.92 -10.40 51.17
CA ASP A 391 10.34 -11.19 50.08
C ASP A 391 8.81 -11.31 50.15
N LEU A 392 8.20 -10.70 51.17
CA LEU A 392 6.78 -10.83 51.45
C LEU A 392 6.04 -9.59 50.99
N TYR A 393 5.12 -9.79 50.05
CA TYR A 393 4.27 -8.72 49.58
C TYR A 393 2.92 -8.80 50.27
N GLN A 394 2.50 -7.68 50.84
CA GLN A 394 1.25 -7.55 51.56
C GLN A 394 0.32 -6.68 50.76
N TRP A 395 -0.94 -7.07 50.78
CA TRP A 395 -2.03 -6.36 50.13
C TRP A 395 -3.13 -6.13 51.17
N ASN A 396 -3.44 -4.87 51.45
CA ASN A 396 -4.45 -4.52 52.46
C ASN A 396 -5.85 -4.57 51.85
N TYR A 397 -6.63 -5.58 52.24
CA TYR A 397 -8.03 -5.75 51.82
C TYR A 397 -8.90 -4.58 52.23
N SER A 398 -8.78 -4.12 53.48
CA SER A 398 -9.62 -3.06 54.05
C SER A 398 -9.52 -1.75 53.27
N LEU A 399 -8.39 -1.49 52.60
CA LEU A 399 -8.18 -0.28 51.79
C LEU A 399 -8.51 -0.44 50.30
N LEU A 400 -8.49 -1.67 49.77
CA LEU A 400 -8.70 -1.92 48.34
C LEU A 400 -10.08 -2.50 48.02
N GLY A 401 -10.65 -3.30 48.92
CA GLY A 401 -11.94 -3.95 48.74
C GLY A 401 -12.00 -4.91 47.56
N VAL A 402 -10.86 -5.47 47.11
CA VAL A 402 -10.78 -6.33 45.93
C VAL A 402 -10.16 -7.67 46.23
N ILE A 403 -10.95 -8.73 46.17
CA ILE A 403 -10.49 -10.09 46.37
C ILE A 403 -9.56 -10.57 45.23
N GLY A 404 -8.51 -11.33 45.57
CA GLY A 404 -7.44 -11.72 44.65
C GLY A 404 -6.83 -13.11 44.88
N ASP A 405 -5.93 -13.51 43.99
CA ASP A 405 -5.22 -14.80 44.03
C ASP A 405 -4.14 -14.75 45.12
N ILE A 406 -4.43 -15.24 46.32
CA ILE A 406 -3.62 -14.96 47.53
C ILE A 406 -3.12 -16.27 48.14
N ASP A 407 -1.86 -16.25 48.61
CA ASP A 407 -1.20 -17.44 49.19
C ASP A 407 -1.58 -17.65 50.66
N ARG A 408 -1.82 -16.58 51.41
CA ARG A 408 -2.28 -16.62 52.81
C ARG A 408 -2.97 -15.32 53.20
N PHE A 409 -3.82 -15.40 54.23
CA PHE A 409 -4.50 -14.23 54.79
C PHE A 409 -4.11 -14.00 56.25
N GLU A 410 -4.01 -12.73 56.63
CA GLU A 410 -3.70 -12.27 57.99
C GLU A 410 -4.70 -11.21 58.43
N VAL A 411 -5.38 -11.44 59.55
CA VAL A 411 -6.22 -10.46 60.23
C VAL A 411 -5.39 -9.86 61.35
N ARG A 412 -4.81 -8.69 61.10
CA ARG A 412 -3.90 -8.03 62.07
C ARG A 412 -4.64 -7.12 63.03
N SER A 413 -5.62 -6.40 62.49
CA SER A 413 -6.51 -5.52 63.24
C SER A 413 -7.90 -5.56 62.60
N GLY A 414 -8.87 -4.94 63.24
CA GLY A 414 -10.27 -4.93 62.80
C GLY A 414 -11.20 -5.65 63.78
N SER A 415 -12.49 -5.53 63.51
CA SER A 415 -13.54 -6.15 64.33
C SER A 415 -13.98 -7.51 63.77
N ASP A 416 -14.83 -8.23 64.50
CA ASP A 416 -15.46 -9.47 64.02
C ASP A 416 -16.25 -9.21 62.74
N GLU A 417 -16.90 -8.04 62.66
CA GLU A 417 -17.68 -7.60 61.50
C GLU A 417 -16.81 -7.36 60.25
N ASP A 418 -15.57 -6.85 60.40
CA ASP A 418 -14.64 -6.68 59.29
C ASP A 418 -14.24 -8.04 58.68
N LEU A 419 -13.97 -9.01 59.55
CA LEU A 419 -13.66 -10.38 59.14
C LEU A 419 -14.89 -11.07 58.52
N GLU A 420 -16.06 -10.95 59.13
CA GLU A 420 -17.31 -11.49 58.59
C GLU A 420 -17.60 -10.93 57.19
N ARG A 421 -17.47 -9.61 57.00
CA ARG A 421 -17.66 -8.95 55.71
C ARG A 421 -16.71 -9.50 54.65
N PHE A 422 -15.43 -9.62 54.99
CA PHE A 422 -14.43 -10.21 54.11
C PHE A 422 -14.80 -11.66 53.72
N LEU A 423 -15.24 -12.48 54.66
CA LEU A 423 -15.68 -13.86 54.39
C LEU A 423 -16.93 -13.88 53.49
N ILE A 424 -17.89 -13.00 53.70
CA ILE A 424 -19.06 -12.85 52.83
C ILE A 424 -18.62 -12.52 51.40
N ASP A 425 -17.70 -11.57 51.24
CA ASP A 425 -17.20 -11.18 49.92
C ASP A 425 -16.46 -12.36 49.25
N LEU A 426 -15.71 -13.17 50.00
CA LEU A 426 -15.09 -14.41 49.50
C LEU A 426 -16.13 -15.45 49.09
N SER A 427 -17.20 -15.62 49.88
CA SER A 427 -18.31 -16.53 49.57
C SER A 427 -18.99 -16.15 48.26
N ASN A 428 -19.08 -14.86 47.98
CA ASN A 428 -19.71 -14.30 46.80
C ASN A 428 -18.78 -14.30 45.57
N ASP A 429 -17.50 -14.67 45.71
CA ASP A 429 -16.59 -14.80 44.58
C ASP A 429 -17.08 -15.95 43.67
N HIS A 430 -17.25 -15.70 42.37
CA HIS A 430 -17.68 -16.73 41.42
C HIS A 430 -16.50 -17.49 40.79
N ASP A 431 -15.27 -17.14 41.17
CA ASP A 431 -14.07 -17.71 40.59
C ASP A 431 -13.67 -19.04 41.25
N LYS A 432 -14.07 -20.16 40.62
CA LYS A 432 -13.80 -21.52 41.11
C LYS A 432 -12.32 -21.80 41.40
N VAL A 433 -11.42 -21.25 40.57
CA VAL A 433 -9.97 -21.45 40.74
C VAL A 433 -9.52 -20.80 42.04
N ARG A 434 -10.05 -19.61 42.33
CA ARG A 434 -9.71 -18.86 43.52
C ARG A 434 -10.28 -19.48 44.80
N HIS A 435 -11.51 -20.00 44.73
CA HIS A 435 -12.10 -20.81 45.81
C HIS A 435 -11.24 -21.99 46.20
N GLU A 436 -10.70 -22.71 45.21
CA GLU A 436 -9.79 -23.83 45.48
C GLU A 436 -8.47 -23.36 46.10
N MET A 437 -7.97 -22.19 45.71
CA MET A 437 -6.80 -21.58 46.35
C MET A 437 -7.09 -21.24 47.81
N TYR A 438 -8.21 -20.60 48.13
CA TYR A 438 -8.55 -20.24 49.52
C TYR A 438 -8.61 -21.44 50.44
N ARG A 439 -9.19 -22.55 49.98
CA ARG A 439 -9.22 -23.79 50.75
C ARG A 439 -7.83 -24.33 51.10
N ARG A 440 -6.79 -23.94 50.37
CA ARG A 440 -5.39 -24.33 50.62
C ARG A 440 -4.61 -23.24 51.36
N SER A 441 -5.06 -22.00 51.30
CA SER A 441 -4.41 -20.85 51.93
C SER A 441 -4.69 -20.83 53.43
N PRO A 442 -3.68 -20.64 54.30
CA PRO A 442 -3.91 -20.47 55.72
C PRO A 442 -4.46 -19.07 56.02
N LEU A 443 -5.34 -18.98 57.00
CA LEU A 443 -5.85 -17.75 57.61
C LEU A 443 -5.28 -17.61 59.02
N TRP A 444 -4.60 -16.50 59.31
CA TRP A 444 -4.09 -16.17 60.63
C TRP A 444 -4.90 -15.02 61.22
N ILE A 445 -5.39 -15.19 62.45
CA ILE A 445 -6.29 -14.24 63.11
C ILE A 445 -5.63 -13.74 64.39
N GLN A 446 -5.20 -12.49 64.42
CA GLN A 446 -4.55 -11.87 65.59
C GLN A 446 -5.49 -10.98 66.41
N ILE A 447 -6.75 -10.87 66.01
CA ILE A 447 -7.76 -10.08 66.72
C ILE A 447 -8.32 -10.85 67.93
N GLY A 448 -8.71 -10.12 68.98
CA GLY A 448 -9.05 -10.68 70.29
C GLY A 448 -10.22 -11.68 70.27
N SER A 449 -11.45 -11.19 70.26
CA SER A 449 -12.66 -12.02 70.19
C SER A 449 -13.18 -12.09 68.76
N VAL A 450 -13.44 -13.30 68.28
CA VAL A 450 -14.09 -13.59 67.00
C VAL A 450 -15.27 -14.50 67.32
N SER A 451 -16.45 -14.21 66.77
CA SER A 451 -17.63 -15.01 67.08
C SER A 451 -17.49 -16.45 66.54
N THR A 452 -18.23 -17.37 67.15
CA THR A 452 -18.24 -18.78 66.72
C THR A 452 -18.73 -18.92 65.28
N ASN A 453 -19.64 -18.05 64.84
CA ASN A 453 -20.18 -18.04 63.49
C ASN A 453 -19.11 -17.63 62.47
N THR A 454 -18.43 -16.50 62.70
CA THR A 454 -17.33 -16.03 61.84
C THR A 454 -16.20 -17.05 61.77
N LEU A 455 -15.83 -17.68 62.90
CA LEU A 455 -14.83 -18.75 62.91
C LEU A 455 -15.29 -20.00 62.14
N SER A 456 -16.58 -20.34 62.19
CA SER A 456 -17.13 -21.46 61.42
C SER A 456 -17.06 -21.19 59.92
N MET A 457 -17.48 -19.99 59.48
CA MET A 457 -17.36 -19.55 58.08
C MET A 457 -15.91 -19.56 57.61
N ALA A 458 -14.99 -19.04 58.43
CA ALA A 458 -13.56 -19.04 58.12
C ALA A 458 -13.01 -20.46 57.91
N ARG A 459 -13.40 -21.43 58.74
CA ARG A 459 -12.97 -22.82 58.62
C ARG A 459 -13.58 -23.55 57.42
N GLU A 460 -14.74 -23.12 56.97
CA GLU A 460 -15.35 -23.66 55.75
C GLU A 460 -14.62 -23.17 54.49
N MET A 461 -14.19 -21.90 54.48
CA MET A 461 -13.51 -21.28 53.35
C MET A 461 -12.02 -21.60 53.28
N PHE A 462 -11.34 -21.68 54.43
CA PHE A 462 -9.90 -21.89 54.54
C PHE A 462 -9.57 -23.24 55.15
N GLY A 463 -8.60 -23.95 54.57
CA GLY A 463 -8.20 -25.28 55.07
C GLY A 463 -7.47 -25.25 56.41
N GLN A 464 -6.92 -24.09 56.80
CA GLN A 464 -6.23 -23.91 58.09
C GLN A 464 -6.55 -22.53 58.65
N VAL A 465 -7.20 -22.48 59.80
CA VAL A 465 -7.43 -21.24 60.57
C VAL A 465 -6.59 -21.30 61.84
N LYS A 466 -5.63 -20.38 61.98
CA LYS A 466 -4.80 -20.21 63.17
C LYS A 466 -5.22 -18.94 63.88
N LYS A 467 -5.48 -19.03 65.17
CA LYS A 467 -5.79 -17.90 66.03
C LYS A 467 -4.64 -17.70 67.01
#